data_AF-A0A9D1SDP8-F1
#
_entry.id   AF-A0A9D1SDP8-F1
#
_cell.length_a   1.000
_cell.length_b   1.000
_cell.length_c   1.000
_cell.angle_alpha   90.00
_cell.angle_beta   90.00
_cell.angle_gamma   90.00
#
_symmetry.space_group_name_H-M   'P 1'
#
loop_
_entity.id
_entity.type
_entity.pdbx_description
1 polymer ?
#
loop_
_entity_poly.entity_id
_entity_poly.type
_entity_poly.pdbx_seq_one_letter_code
_entity_poly.pdbx_strand_id
1 'polypeptide(L)'
;FHIKNNTLLTKDNIIKNACVIAEDSNSIILGSIEKIQEKKVYINIYQQRIKPYAMFECKRVGIEEGTKKGPQTIEKAKQGAYVAKTTSSLQKIRNEQGCLYGVIYQNNQPIIAPYNELLQSIINNGNNKLLKDFTLSIGIVSNHGNWFTSKDQNKELKVLAQSYDWLLFLSDHGLAQFITDLLLKPIKQYQIIQDSFLNSYKEDKKNNIFTKIKMDYNANIALSEYFHNNISIIEQWFNVITPEKEKINMLKQELEILKEKDWRSIL
;
A
#
# COMPACT_ATOMS: atom_id res chain seq x y z
N PHE A 1 23.69 -13.13 1.63
CA PHE A 1 23.46 -11.70 1.42
C PHE A 1 24.65 -11.03 0.73
N HIS A 2 24.40 -10.37 -0.40
CA HIS A 2 25.27 -9.39 -1.02
C HIS A 2 25.06 -8.03 -0.35
N ILE A 3 26.11 -7.48 0.25
CA ILE A 3 26.05 -6.20 0.98
C ILE A 3 25.95 -5.03 -0.03
N LYS A 4 25.13 -4.02 0.29
CA LYS A 4 24.99 -2.79 -0.51
C LYS A 4 25.57 -1.60 0.26
N ASN A 5 26.36 -0.78 -0.42
CA ASN A 5 26.91 0.44 0.15
C ASN A 5 25.97 1.63 -0.08
N ASN A 6 24.83 1.65 0.62
CA ASN A 6 23.85 2.73 0.55
C ASN A 6 23.95 3.65 1.77
N THR A 7 23.78 4.96 1.54
CA THR A 7 23.71 5.95 2.62
C THR A 7 22.30 6.04 3.20
N LEU A 8 22.16 5.67 4.48
CA LEU A 8 20.89 5.74 5.22
C LEU A 8 20.55 7.18 5.68
N LEU A 9 21.55 7.94 6.11
CA LEU A 9 21.46 9.35 6.51
C LEU A 9 22.61 10.14 5.90
N THR A 10 22.28 11.21 5.20
CA THR A 10 23.27 12.11 4.63
C THR A 10 23.76 13.13 5.66
N LYS A 11 24.88 13.79 5.39
CA LYS A 11 25.39 14.91 6.20
C LYS A 11 24.41 16.09 6.31
N ASP A 12 23.48 16.19 5.36
CA ASP A 12 22.46 17.25 5.30
C ASP A 12 21.16 16.82 6.01
N ASN A 13 21.22 15.81 6.89
CA ASN A 13 20.09 15.24 7.63
C ASN A 13 18.95 14.68 6.77
N ILE A 14 19.22 14.33 5.51
CA ILE A 14 18.26 13.65 4.63
C ILE A 14 18.35 12.14 4.86
N ILE A 15 17.24 11.52 5.21
CA ILE A 15 17.12 10.06 5.33
C ILE A 15 16.80 9.41 3.99
N LYS A 16 17.17 8.13 3.85
CA LYS A 16 16.72 7.25 2.77
C LYS A 16 15.74 6.20 3.34
N ASN A 17 14.45 6.38 3.10
CA ASN A 17 13.40 5.43 3.49
C ASN A 17 13.60 4.11 2.75
N ALA A 18 13.38 3.00 3.47
CA ALA A 18 13.59 1.63 2.97
C ALA A 18 15.00 1.45 2.35
N CYS A 19 16.04 1.86 3.08
CA CYS A 19 17.42 1.78 2.59
C CYS A 19 17.86 0.32 2.49
N VAL A 20 18.06 -0.18 1.28
CA VAL A 20 18.58 -1.55 1.08
C VAL A 20 20.02 -1.63 1.59
N ILE A 21 20.27 -2.46 2.59
CA ILE A 21 21.62 -2.69 3.15
C ILE A 21 22.24 -3.99 2.65
N ALA A 22 21.40 -4.96 2.29
CA ALA A 22 21.82 -6.26 1.79
C ALA A 22 20.67 -6.94 1.05
N GLU A 23 20.99 -7.85 0.12
CA GLU A 23 19.97 -8.66 -0.55
C GLU A 23 20.54 -10.05 -0.89
N ASP A 24 19.69 -11.04 -1.05
CA ASP A 24 20.02 -12.32 -1.67
C ASP A 24 18.90 -12.74 -2.62
N SER A 25 18.92 -13.99 -3.10
CA SER A 25 17.91 -14.48 -4.04
C SER A 25 16.49 -14.54 -3.44
N ASN A 26 16.37 -14.53 -2.11
CA ASN A 26 15.13 -14.83 -1.40
C ASN A 26 14.61 -13.64 -0.58
N SER A 27 15.46 -12.66 -0.26
CA SER A 27 15.10 -11.54 0.59
C SER A 27 15.97 -10.30 0.41
N ILE A 28 15.41 -9.16 0.81
CA ILE A 28 16.02 -7.84 0.87
C ILE A 28 16.06 -7.41 2.33
N ILE A 29 17.21 -6.95 2.80
CA ILE A 29 17.37 -6.36 4.12
C ILE A 29 17.32 -4.85 3.99
N LEU A 30 16.41 -4.23 4.73
CA LEU A 30 16.13 -2.80 4.72
C LEU A 30 16.51 -2.20 6.08
N GLY A 31 17.17 -1.04 6.05
CA GLY A 31 17.38 -0.19 7.21
C GLY A 31 16.45 1.02 7.19
N SER A 32 15.94 1.40 8.35
CA SER A 32 15.25 2.66 8.59
C SER A 32 15.73 3.28 9.89
N ILE A 33 15.84 4.61 9.95
CA ILE A 33 16.17 5.31 11.20
C ILE A 33 14.90 5.45 12.02
N GLU A 34 14.93 4.92 13.24
CA GLU A 34 13.85 5.10 14.21
C GLU A 34 13.98 6.47 14.88
N LYS A 35 15.17 6.74 15.43
CA LYS A 35 15.46 7.99 16.14
C LYS A 35 16.95 8.24 16.28
N ILE A 36 17.29 9.50 16.45
CA ILE A 36 18.63 9.99 16.81
C ILE A 36 18.50 10.62 18.20
N GLN A 37 19.26 10.11 19.16
CA GLN A 37 19.31 10.64 20.53
C GLN A 37 20.77 10.86 20.92
N GLU A 38 21.11 12.11 21.24
CA GLU A 38 22.46 12.53 21.58
C GLU A 38 23.48 12.13 20.48
N LYS A 39 24.31 11.12 20.75
CA LYS A 39 25.34 10.57 19.85
C LYS A 39 25.02 9.14 19.39
N LYS A 40 23.78 8.68 19.58
CA LYS A 40 23.33 7.34 19.19
C LYS A 40 22.26 7.44 18.11
N VAL A 41 22.39 6.58 17.10
CA VAL A 41 21.40 6.40 16.04
C VAL A 41 20.78 5.02 16.22
N TYR A 42 19.46 4.99 16.39
CA TYR A 42 18.69 3.75 16.48
C TYR A 42 18.15 3.41 15.09
N ILE A 43 18.50 2.21 14.63
CA ILE A 43 18.18 1.75 13.27
C ILE A 43 17.33 0.48 13.40
N ASN A 44 16.17 0.49 12.78
CA ASN A 44 15.36 -0.70 12.59
C ASN A 44 15.81 -1.45 11.34
N ILE A 45 16.01 -2.75 11.49
CA ILE A 45 16.38 -3.66 10.40
C ILE A 45 15.19 -4.56 10.08
N TYR A 46 14.76 -4.53 8.83
CA TYR A 46 13.65 -5.33 8.34
C TYR A 46 14.14 -6.32 7.29
N GLN A 47 13.67 -7.56 7.34
CA GLN A 47 13.87 -8.53 6.27
C GLN A 47 12.57 -8.63 5.45
N GLN A 48 12.61 -8.14 4.23
CA GLN A 48 11.52 -8.28 3.26
C GLN A 48 11.80 -9.47 2.35
N ARG A 49 10.87 -10.42 2.27
CA ARG A 49 11.00 -11.57 1.34
C ARG A 49 10.66 -11.14 -0.08
N ILE A 50 11.28 -11.79 -1.07
CA ILE A 50 10.98 -11.56 -2.49
C ILE A 50 9.54 -11.97 -2.82
N LYS A 51 9.04 -13.04 -2.18
CA LYS A 51 7.64 -13.43 -2.26
C LYS A 51 6.86 -12.88 -1.06
N PRO A 52 6.06 -11.80 -1.23
CA PRO A 52 5.31 -11.23 -0.13
C PRO A 52 4.03 -12.02 0.12
N TYR A 53 3.51 -11.96 1.35
CA TYR A 53 2.19 -12.49 1.67
C TYR A 53 1.06 -11.52 1.30
N ALA A 54 1.39 -10.24 1.15
CA ALA A 54 0.47 -9.18 0.75
C ALA A 54 1.18 -8.12 -0.10
N MET A 55 0.48 -7.57 -1.08
CA MET A 55 0.95 -6.49 -1.95
C MET A 55 -0.01 -5.31 -1.85
N PHE A 56 0.55 -4.13 -1.59
CA PHE A 56 -0.18 -2.87 -1.64
C PHE A 56 0.18 -2.10 -2.90
N GLU A 57 -0.84 -1.69 -3.65
CA GLU A 57 -0.67 -0.85 -4.83
C GLU A 57 -1.52 0.41 -4.74
N CYS A 58 -0.87 1.56 -4.66
CA CYS A 58 -1.55 2.86 -4.66
C CYS A 58 -1.68 3.39 -6.09
N LYS A 59 -2.89 3.72 -6.53
CA LYS A 59 -3.17 4.33 -7.83
C LYS A 59 -3.98 5.61 -7.67
N ARG A 60 -3.49 6.68 -8.28
CA ARG A 60 -4.34 7.84 -8.58
C ARG A 60 -5.20 7.52 -9.79
N VAL A 61 -6.51 7.49 -9.60
CA VAL A 61 -7.49 7.20 -10.64
C VAL A 61 -8.43 8.40 -10.70
N GLY A 62 -8.15 9.39 -11.55
CA GLY A 62 -8.95 10.61 -11.62
C GLY A 62 -8.76 11.37 -12.93
N ILE A 63 -9.70 12.28 -13.21
CA ILE A 63 -9.69 13.15 -14.39
C ILE A 63 -8.92 14.43 -14.00
N GLU A 64 -8.03 14.92 -14.87
CA GLU A 64 -7.31 16.18 -14.61
C GLU A 64 -8.28 17.36 -14.69
N GLU A 65 -8.07 18.38 -13.86
CA GLU A 65 -8.90 19.59 -13.85
C GLU A 65 -8.95 20.21 -15.26
N GLY A 66 -10.15 20.48 -15.77
CA GLY A 66 -10.38 20.97 -17.13
C GLY A 66 -10.52 19.89 -18.21
N THR A 67 -10.25 18.62 -17.93
CA THR A 67 -10.57 17.52 -18.85
C THR A 67 -11.91 16.88 -18.50
N LYS A 68 -12.77 16.63 -19.50
CA LYS A 68 -14.06 15.93 -19.31
C LYS A 68 -13.94 14.40 -19.43
N LYS A 69 -12.85 13.93 -20.06
CA LYS A 69 -12.45 12.53 -20.21
C LYS A 69 -10.94 12.50 -20.32
N GLY A 70 -10.27 11.74 -19.46
CA GLY A 70 -8.86 11.43 -19.64
C GLY A 70 -8.71 10.14 -20.46
N PRO A 71 -8.12 10.14 -21.66
CA PRO A 71 -7.84 8.91 -22.43
C PRO A 71 -6.85 7.93 -21.75
N GLN A 72 -6.53 8.11 -20.47
CA GLN A 72 -5.54 7.33 -19.71
C GLN A 72 -6.07 6.73 -18.39
N THR A 73 -7.30 7.04 -17.94
CA THR A 73 -7.80 6.54 -16.64
C THR A 73 -8.10 5.04 -16.67
N ILE A 74 -8.75 4.57 -17.73
CA ILE A 74 -9.04 3.15 -17.92
C ILE A 74 -7.79 2.33 -18.20
N GLU A 75 -6.80 2.87 -18.91
CA GLU A 75 -5.53 2.17 -19.14
C GLU A 75 -4.73 2.01 -17.84
N LYS A 76 -4.70 3.04 -16.98
CA LYS A 76 -4.13 2.93 -15.63
C LYS A 76 -4.87 1.89 -14.78
N ALA A 77 -6.19 1.81 -14.89
CA ALA A 77 -6.99 0.81 -14.20
C ALA A 77 -6.68 -0.61 -14.71
N LYS A 78 -6.55 -0.80 -16.03
CA LYS A 78 -6.14 -2.08 -16.63
C LYS A 78 -4.74 -2.51 -16.20
N GLN A 79 -3.80 -1.57 -16.10
CA GLN A 79 -2.45 -1.84 -15.60
C GLN A 79 -2.47 -2.32 -14.14
N GLY A 80 -3.23 -1.65 -13.27
CA GLY A 80 -3.41 -2.10 -11.89
C GLY A 80 -4.07 -3.49 -11.81
N ALA A 81 -5.12 -3.70 -12.61
CA ALA A 81 -5.77 -5.00 -12.73
C ALA A 81 -4.82 -6.12 -13.19
N TYR A 82 -3.94 -5.83 -14.15
CA TYR A 82 -2.91 -6.77 -14.60
C TYR A 82 -1.93 -7.11 -13.47
N VAL A 83 -1.45 -6.12 -12.72
CA VAL A 83 -0.56 -6.34 -11.58
C VAL A 83 -1.24 -7.20 -10.52
N ALA A 84 -2.47 -6.88 -10.12
CA ALA A 84 -3.23 -7.67 -9.16
C ALA A 84 -3.35 -9.15 -9.59
N LYS A 85 -3.75 -9.39 -10.84
CA LYS A 85 -3.96 -10.73 -11.39
C LYS A 85 -2.68 -11.54 -11.56
N THR A 86 -1.55 -10.90 -11.82
CA THR A 86 -0.27 -11.59 -12.02
C THR A 86 0.48 -11.87 -10.72
N THR A 87 0.13 -11.16 -9.64
CA THR A 87 0.84 -11.28 -8.35
C THR A 87 0.27 -12.39 -7.45
N SER A 88 -1.01 -12.72 -7.57
CA SER A 88 -1.66 -13.78 -6.78
C SER A 88 -2.00 -14.99 -7.64
N SER A 89 -1.82 -16.20 -7.10
CA SER A 89 -2.30 -17.43 -7.75
C SER A 89 -3.82 -17.64 -7.63
N LEU A 90 -4.49 -16.95 -6.70
CA LEU A 90 -5.95 -16.99 -6.58
C LEU A 90 -6.58 -16.12 -7.67
N GLN A 91 -7.29 -16.74 -8.60
CA GLN A 91 -7.91 -16.07 -9.74
C GLN A 91 -9.42 -15.97 -9.56
N LYS A 92 -9.99 -14.83 -9.93
CA LYS A 92 -11.44 -14.58 -9.94
C LYS A 92 -12.07 -15.08 -11.24
N ILE A 93 -13.11 -15.89 -11.14
CA ILE A 93 -13.94 -16.34 -12.26
C ILE A 93 -15.44 -16.13 -11.97
N ARG A 94 -16.27 -16.22 -13.02
CA ARG A 94 -17.73 -16.19 -12.91
C ARG A 94 -18.29 -17.52 -13.42
N ASN A 95 -19.23 -18.10 -12.68
CA ASN A 95 -19.99 -19.26 -13.16
C ASN A 95 -21.15 -18.84 -14.08
N GLU A 96 -21.95 -19.79 -14.57
CA GLU A 96 -23.07 -19.51 -15.48
C GLU A 96 -24.18 -18.66 -14.85
N GLN A 97 -24.29 -18.64 -13.52
CA GLN A 97 -25.21 -17.77 -12.77
C GLN A 97 -24.62 -16.36 -12.52
N GLY A 98 -23.40 -16.09 -12.95
CA GLY A 98 -22.71 -14.83 -12.72
C GLY A 98 -22.19 -14.64 -11.29
N CYS A 99 -22.18 -15.69 -10.45
CA CYS A 99 -21.61 -15.67 -9.11
C CYS A 99 -20.08 -15.65 -9.16
N LEU A 100 -19.44 -14.95 -8.22
CA LEU A 100 -17.98 -14.84 -8.16
C LEU A 100 -17.37 -16.08 -7.47
N TYR A 101 -16.52 -16.78 -8.20
CA TYR A 101 -15.76 -17.93 -7.71
C TYR A 101 -14.26 -17.64 -7.76
N GLY A 102 -13.50 -18.34 -6.94
CA GLY A 102 -12.05 -18.36 -6.98
C GLY A 102 -11.55 -19.67 -7.58
N VAL A 103 -10.41 -19.60 -8.27
CA VAL A 103 -9.63 -20.76 -8.71
C VAL A 103 -8.20 -20.59 -8.24
N ILE A 104 -7.67 -21.63 -7.59
CA ILE A 104 -6.25 -21.73 -7.24
C ILE A 104 -5.78 -23.15 -7.55
N TYR A 105 -4.52 -23.30 -7.98
CA TYR A 105 -3.96 -24.61 -8.29
C TYR A 105 -3.17 -25.15 -7.11
N GLN A 106 -3.39 -26.42 -6.79
CA GLN A 106 -2.58 -27.18 -5.84
C GLN A 106 -2.11 -28.45 -6.53
N ASN A 107 -0.79 -28.63 -6.72
CA ASN A 107 -0.22 -29.79 -7.41
C ASN A 107 -0.87 -30.04 -8.80
N ASN A 108 -1.03 -28.98 -9.60
CA ASN A 108 -1.70 -29.00 -10.91
C ASN A 108 -3.19 -29.39 -10.90
N GLN A 109 -3.83 -29.45 -9.74
CA GLN A 109 -5.28 -29.64 -9.62
C GLN A 109 -5.96 -28.32 -9.26
N PRO A 110 -7.00 -27.90 -10.00
CA PRO A 110 -7.74 -26.69 -9.69
C PRO A 110 -8.66 -26.92 -8.49
N ILE A 111 -8.56 -26.04 -7.50
CA ILE A 111 -9.53 -25.92 -6.42
C ILE A 111 -10.44 -24.75 -6.77
N ILE A 112 -11.74 -25.01 -6.86
CA ILE A 112 -12.76 -24.04 -7.27
C ILE A 112 -13.83 -23.95 -6.19
N ALA A 113 -14.09 -22.75 -5.69
CA ALA A 113 -15.08 -22.49 -4.64
C ALA A 113 -15.55 -21.03 -4.68
N PRO A 114 -16.63 -20.64 -3.98
CA PRO A 114 -17.03 -19.24 -3.85
C PRO A 114 -15.85 -18.38 -3.39
N TYR A 115 -15.63 -17.24 -4.04
CA TYR A 115 -14.36 -16.51 -3.94
C TYR A 115 -13.97 -16.16 -2.50
N ASN A 116 -14.91 -15.56 -1.75
CA ASN A 116 -14.65 -15.12 -0.38
C ASN A 116 -14.39 -16.30 0.55
N GLU A 117 -15.10 -17.42 0.37
CA GLU A 117 -14.88 -18.63 1.16
C GLU A 117 -13.49 -19.22 0.88
N LEU A 118 -13.09 -19.27 -0.39
CA LEU A 118 -11.76 -19.76 -0.78
C LEU A 118 -10.65 -18.85 -0.24
N LEU A 119 -10.80 -17.53 -0.39
CA LEU A 119 -9.86 -16.54 0.15
C LEU A 119 -9.69 -16.70 1.67
N GLN A 120 -10.80 -16.75 2.41
CA GLN A 120 -10.78 -16.95 3.86
C GLN A 120 -10.16 -18.31 4.24
N SER A 121 -10.43 -19.36 3.48
CA SER A 121 -9.84 -20.68 3.73
C SER A 121 -8.32 -20.67 3.57
N ILE A 122 -7.79 -19.93 2.59
CA ILE A 122 -6.35 -19.79 2.35
C ILE A 122 -5.69 -19.05 3.52
N ILE A 123 -6.27 -17.91 3.93
CA ILE A 123 -5.75 -17.06 5.01
C ILE A 123 -5.82 -17.80 6.37
N ASN A 124 -6.98 -18.37 6.69
CA ASN A 124 -7.25 -18.92 8.02
C ASN A 124 -6.72 -20.34 8.21
N ASN A 125 -7.00 -21.26 7.27
CA ASN A 125 -6.83 -22.70 7.49
C ASN A 125 -5.40 -23.22 7.33
N GLY A 126 -4.43 -22.34 7.00
CA GLY A 126 -3.01 -22.68 7.04
C GLY A 126 -2.60 -23.81 6.10
N ASN A 127 -3.31 -24.01 4.98
CA ASN A 127 -2.83 -24.93 3.94
C ASN A 127 -1.58 -24.31 3.30
N ASN A 128 -0.41 -24.64 3.88
CA ASN A 128 0.89 -24.09 3.49
C ASN A 128 1.15 -24.20 1.99
N LYS A 129 0.62 -25.23 1.32
CA LYS A 129 0.77 -25.41 -0.12
C LYS A 129 0.03 -24.34 -0.93
N LEU A 130 -1.14 -23.90 -0.48
CA LEU A 130 -1.89 -22.82 -1.13
C LEU A 130 -1.28 -21.46 -0.80
N LEU A 131 -0.86 -21.27 0.46
CA LEU A 131 -0.20 -20.04 0.91
C LEU A 131 1.10 -19.76 0.18
N LYS A 132 1.84 -20.81 -0.20
CA LYS A 132 3.11 -20.67 -0.91
C LYS A 132 2.98 -19.79 -2.14
N ASP A 133 1.91 -19.92 -2.93
CA ASP A 133 1.71 -19.21 -4.19
C ASP A 133 0.69 -18.07 -4.10
N PHE A 134 0.15 -17.83 -2.93
CA PHE A 134 -0.85 -16.80 -2.69
C PHE A 134 -0.21 -15.49 -2.24
N THR A 135 -0.67 -14.39 -2.83
CA THR A 135 -0.38 -13.03 -2.35
C THR A 135 -1.71 -12.31 -2.19
N LEU A 136 -2.01 -11.79 -1.00
CA LEU A 136 -3.18 -10.93 -0.81
C LEU A 136 -2.96 -9.62 -1.57
N SER A 137 -3.82 -9.30 -2.52
CA SER A 137 -3.71 -8.10 -3.36
C SER A 137 -4.59 -6.97 -2.83
N ILE A 138 -3.97 -5.86 -2.44
CA ILE A 138 -4.65 -4.68 -1.90
C ILE A 138 -4.40 -3.48 -2.81
N GLY A 139 -5.45 -2.99 -3.45
CA GLY A 139 -5.45 -1.74 -4.18
C GLY A 139 -5.89 -0.58 -3.30
N ILE A 140 -5.19 0.55 -3.37
CA ILE A 140 -5.61 1.81 -2.77
C ILE A 140 -5.78 2.82 -3.90
N VAL A 141 -6.98 3.37 -4.04
CA VAL A 141 -7.31 4.33 -5.09
C VAL A 141 -7.71 5.67 -4.50
N SER A 142 -7.33 6.76 -5.17
CA SER A 142 -7.88 8.09 -4.90
C SER A 142 -8.42 8.70 -6.19
N ASN A 143 -9.58 9.35 -6.11
CA ASN A 143 -10.14 10.16 -7.19
C ASN A 143 -10.62 11.49 -6.62
N HIS A 144 -10.00 12.59 -7.07
CA HIS A 144 -10.32 13.93 -6.60
C HIS A 144 -11.25 14.57 -7.64
N GLY A 145 -12.56 14.50 -7.39
CA GLY A 145 -13.59 15.04 -8.28
C GLY A 145 -14.81 14.14 -8.50
N ASN A 146 -14.88 12.94 -7.91
CA ASN A 146 -16.07 12.08 -7.97
C ASN A 146 -16.24 11.27 -6.68
N TRP A 147 -17.45 11.28 -6.12
CA TRP A 147 -17.82 10.55 -4.90
C TRP A 147 -18.21 9.11 -5.24
N PHE A 148 -17.29 8.16 -5.16
CA PHE A 148 -17.60 6.76 -5.44
C PHE A 148 -17.84 5.95 -4.16
N THR A 149 -18.74 4.98 -4.29
CA THR A 149 -19.06 4.02 -3.24
C THR A 149 -18.96 2.61 -3.81
N SER A 150 -19.05 1.58 -2.97
CA SER A 150 -19.17 0.20 -3.47
C SER A 150 -20.37 0.02 -4.41
N LYS A 151 -21.45 0.79 -4.25
CA LYS A 151 -22.69 0.71 -5.04
C LYS A 151 -22.66 1.54 -6.33
N ASP A 152 -21.92 2.63 -6.36
CA ASP A 152 -21.80 3.51 -7.52
C ASP A 152 -20.34 3.64 -7.94
N GLN A 153 -19.98 2.82 -8.93
CA GLN A 153 -18.62 2.69 -9.44
C GLN A 153 -18.60 3.07 -10.93
N ASN A 154 -17.66 3.94 -11.28
CA ASN A 154 -17.29 4.13 -12.69
C ASN A 154 -16.62 2.87 -13.26
N LYS A 155 -16.38 2.87 -14.57
CA LYS A 155 -15.83 1.70 -15.28
C LYS A 155 -14.45 1.32 -14.74
N GLU A 156 -13.64 2.30 -14.38
CA GLU A 156 -12.29 2.14 -13.83
C GLU A 156 -12.32 1.42 -12.47
N LEU A 157 -13.16 1.87 -11.54
CA LEU A 157 -13.32 1.23 -10.23
C LEU A 157 -13.88 -0.17 -10.35
N LYS A 158 -14.81 -0.43 -11.29
CA LYS A 158 -15.30 -1.79 -11.55
C LYS A 158 -14.18 -2.73 -11.98
N VAL A 159 -13.30 -2.29 -12.89
CA VAL A 159 -12.15 -3.07 -13.34
C VAL A 159 -11.22 -3.40 -12.17
N LEU A 160 -10.95 -2.42 -11.30
CA LEU A 160 -10.06 -2.60 -10.15
C LEU A 160 -10.70 -3.49 -9.07
N ALA A 161 -11.97 -3.27 -8.73
CA ALA A 161 -12.70 -4.04 -7.72
C ALA A 161 -12.84 -5.52 -8.12
N GLN A 162 -12.95 -5.78 -9.43
CA GLN A 162 -12.94 -7.15 -9.94
C GLN A 162 -11.55 -7.79 -9.98
N SER A 163 -10.48 -7.05 -9.70
CA SER A 163 -9.10 -7.54 -9.84
C SER A 163 -8.38 -7.72 -8.51
N TYR A 164 -8.48 -6.77 -7.56
CA TYR A 164 -7.85 -6.91 -6.25
C TYR A 164 -8.72 -7.70 -5.26
N ASP A 165 -8.10 -8.40 -4.32
CA ASP A 165 -8.78 -8.99 -3.16
C ASP A 165 -9.45 -7.90 -2.34
N TRP A 166 -8.70 -6.83 -2.05
CA TRP A 166 -9.16 -5.63 -1.37
C TRP A 166 -8.96 -4.40 -2.24
N LEU A 167 -9.97 -3.54 -2.32
CA LEU A 167 -9.85 -2.22 -2.94
C LEU A 167 -10.36 -1.17 -1.96
N LEU A 168 -9.46 -0.29 -1.54
CA LEU A 168 -9.74 0.82 -0.64
C LEU A 168 -9.77 2.13 -1.44
N PHE A 169 -10.72 3.00 -1.11
CA PHE A 169 -10.80 4.34 -1.67
C PHE A 169 -10.41 5.37 -0.62
N LEU A 170 -9.33 6.12 -0.86
CA LEU A 170 -8.94 7.28 -0.06
C LEU A 170 -9.86 8.45 -0.40
N SER A 171 -10.66 8.86 0.59
CA SER A 171 -11.65 9.93 0.46
C SER A 171 -11.01 11.31 0.27
N ASP A 172 -11.72 12.18 -0.43
CA ASP A 172 -11.35 13.59 -0.60
C ASP A 172 -11.29 14.32 0.74
N HIS A 173 -12.21 14.00 1.66
CA HIS A 173 -12.18 14.54 3.02
C HIS A 173 -10.88 14.17 3.74
N GLY A 174 -10.48 12.90 3.71
CA GLY A 174 -9.25 12.46 4.36
C GLY A 174 -8.00 13.11 3.77
N LEU A 175 -7.92 13.21 2.44
CA LEU A 175 -6.81 13.91 1.79
C LEU A 175 -6.80 15.41 2.12
N ALA A 176 -7.96 16.07 2.08
CA ALA A 176 -8.08 17.50 2.39
C ALA A 176 -7.68 17.78 3.85
N GLN A 177 -8.07 16.90 4.78
CA GLN A 177 -7.65 16.96 6.17
C GLN A 177 -6.12 16.84 6.28
N PHE A 178 -5.52 15.81 5.68
CA PHE A 178 -4.06 15.63 5.67
C PHE A 178 -3.31 16.86 5.16
N ILE A 179 -3.76 17.43 4.03
CA ILE A 179 -3.17 18.64 3.44
C ILE A 179 -3.36 19.84 4.37
N THR A 180 -4.54 19.98 4.98
CA THR A 180 -4.83 21.11 5.87
C THR A 180 -3.95 21.06 7.11
N ASP A 181 -3.92 19.91 7.78
CA ASP A 181 -3.22 19.70 9.04
C ASP A 181 -1.70 19.84 8.90
N LEU A 182 -1.14 19.51 7.72
CA LEU A 182 0.32 19.47 7.53
C LEU A 182 0.87 20.60 6.66
N LEU A 183 0.09 21.14 5.73
CA LEU A 183 0.58 22.08 4.71
C LEU A 183 -0.13 23.43 4.68
N LEU A 184 -1.40 23.54 5.10
CA LEU A 184 -2.13 24.82 5.05
C LEU A 184 -2.21 25.50 6.41
N LYS A 185 -2.45 24.73 7.47
CA LYS A 185 -2.62 25.20 8.84
C LYS A 185 -1.88 24.28 9.83
N PRO A 186 -0.57 24.05 9.66
CA PRO A 186 0.17 23.19 10.57
C PRO A 186 0.20 23.76 11.98
N ILE A 187 -0.04 22.90 12.97
CA ILE A 187 0.35 23.23 14.36
C ILE A 187 1.87 23.27 14.46
N LYS A 188 2.39 23.92 15.50
CA LYS A 188 3.83 24.14 15.69
C LYS A 188 4.69 22.87 15.53
N GLN A 189 4.18 21.71 15.99
CA GLN A 189 4.87 20.41 15.87
C GLN A 189 5.08 19.98 14.40
N TYR A 190 4.14 20.30 13.50
CA TYR A 190 4.16 19.87 12.11
C TYR A 190 4.67 20.94 11.14
N GLN A 191 5.07 22.11 11.65
CA GLN A 191 5.63 23.19 10.85
C GLN A 191 6.83 22.73 10.00
N ILE A 192 7.67 21.85 10.57
CA ILE A 192 8.84 21.29 9.88
C ILE A 192 8.46 20.50 8.61
N ILE A 193 7.27 19.90 8.58
CA ILE A 193 6.75 19.16 7.42
C ILE A 193 6.41 20.16 6.30
N GLN A 194 5.69 21.23 6.63
CA GLN A 194 5.38 22.31 5.68
C GLN A 194 6.66 22.93 5.12
N ASP A 195 7.62 23.26 5.99
CA ASP A 195 8.88 23.88 5.59
C ASP A 195 9.68 22.96 4.66
N SER A 196 9.81 21.67 5.00
CA SER A 196 10.49 20.68 4.17
C SER A 196 9.80 20.47 2.81
N PHE A 197 8.46 20.46 2.80
CA PHE A 197 7.68 20.43 1.58
C PHE A 197 7.96 21.66 0.71
N LEU A 198 7.74 22.87 1.24
CA LEU A 198 7.92 24.13 0.47
C LEU A 198 9.34 24.27 -0.06
N ASN A 199 10.36 23.95 0.74
CA ASN A 199 11.75 23.97 0.31
C ASN A 199 12.02 23.02 -0.89
N SER A 200 11.28 21.91 -0.98
CA SER A 200 11.37 20.98 -2.11
C SER A 200 10.68 21.47 -3.39
N TYR A 201 10.01 22.63 -3.37
CA TYR A 201 9.31 23.23 -4.52
C TYR A 201 9.70 24.69 -4.82
N LYS A 202 10.65 25.29 -4.09
CA LYS A 202 11.21 26.62 -4.43
C LYS A 202 11.91 26.63 -5.81
N GLU A 203 11.89 27.78 -6.47
CA GLU A 203 12.47 27.97 -7.82
C GLU A 203 13.99 27.71 -7.87
N ASP A 204 14.70 27.99 -6.78
CA ASP A 204 16.16 27.84 -6.63
C ASP A 204 16.58 26.49 -6.02
N LYS A 205 15.66 25.51 -5.95
CA LYS A 205 15.95 24.24 -5.27
C LYS A 205 17.05 23.44 -5.96
N LYS A 206 17.99 22.93 -5.16
CA LYS A 206 19.04 22.03 -5.65
C LYS A 206 18.56 20.58 -5.81
N ASN A 207 17.65 20.12 -4.94
CA ASN A 207 17.12 18.74 -4.95
C ASN A 207 15.74 18.68 -4.28
N ASN A 208 14.86 17.80 -4.78
CA ASN A 208 13.61 17.47 -4.09
C ASN A 208 13.90 16.44 -2.99
N ILE A 209 13.70 16.85 -1.74
CA ILE A 209 13.96 16.02 -0.56
C ILE A 209 12.68 15.62 0.16
N PHE A 210 11.48 15.98 -0.32
CA PHE A 210 10.21 15.56 0.28
C PHE A 210 9.54 14.52 -0.63
N THR A 211 10.06 13.29 -0.58
CA THR A 211 9.65 12.18 -1.46
C THR A 211 9.44 10.89 -0.68
N LYS A 212 8.83 9.88 -1.30
CA LYS A 212 8.67 8.55 -0.68
C LYS A 212 10.01 7.87 -0.34
N ILE A 213 11.09 8.21 -1.04
CA ILE A 213 12.41 7.57 -0.88
C ILE A 213 13.33 8.40 0.03
N LYS A 214 13.21 9.72 -0.01
CA LYS A 214 14.07 10.65 0.71
C LYS A 214 13.23 11.71 1.40
N MET A 215 13.54 11.99 2.66
CA MET A 215 12.90 13.00 3.49
C MET A 215 13.92 13.70 4.40
N ASP A 216 13.69 14.95 4.76
CA ASP A 216 14.37 15.53 5.94
C ASP A 216 14.05 14.67 7.18
N TYR A 217 15.06 14.40 8.01
CA TYR A 217 14.90 13.54 9.18
C TYR A 217 13.80 14.04 10.14
N ASN A 218 13.80 15.33 10.48
CA ASN A 218 12.83 15.88 11.43
C ASN A 218 11.42 15.91 10.82
N ALA A 219 11.30 16.21 9.53
CA ALA A 219 10.03 16.11 8.82
C ALA A 219 9.51 14.67 8.81
N ASN A 220 10.37 13.66 8.63
CA ASN A 220 9.97 12.26 8.68
C ASN A 220 9.49 11.82 10.07
N ILE A 221 10.18 12.24 11.14
CA ILE A 221 9.76 11.95 12.51
C ILE A 221 8.40 12.60 12.78
N ALA A 222 8.24 13.89 12.48
CA ALA A 222 6.99 14.60 12.67
C ALA A 222 5.84 13.97 11.85
N LEU A 223 6.11 13.53 10.62
CA LEU A 223 5.12 12.87 9.77
C LEU A 223 4.73 11.49 10.33
N SER A 224 5.70 10.74 10.84
CA SER A 224 5.46 9.44 11.49
C SER A 224 4.63 9.60 12.76
N GLU A 225 4.92 10.62 13.57
CA GLU A 225 4.13 10.99 14.74
C GLU A 225 2.70 11.39 14.38
N TYR A 226 2.51 12.17 13.30
CA TYR A 226 1.17 12.51 12.81
C TYR A 226 0.36 11.25 12.51
N PHE A 227 0.91 10.30 11.75
CA PHE A 227 0.20 9.06 11.44
C PHE A 227 -0.07 8.21 12.69
N HIS A 228 0.91 8.11 13.60
CA HIS A 228 0.76 7.35 14.83
C HIS A 228 -0.34 7.90 15.73
N ASN A 229 -0.34 9.22 15.95
CA ASN A 229 -1.27 9.89 16.85
C ASN A 229 -2.71 9.97 16.30
N ASN A 230 -2.88 9.89 14.96
CA ASN A 230 -4.17 10.05 14.30
C ASN A 230 -4.69 8.76 13.66
N ILE A 231 -4.12 7.59 13.98
CA ILE A 231 -4.41 6.34 13.25
C ILE A 231 -5.91 6.01 13.20
N SER A 232 -6.64 6.24 14.28
CA SER A 232 -8.09 6.00 14.38
C SER A 232 -8.93 6.93 13.49
N ILE A 233 -8.44 8.14 13.22
CA ILE A 233 -9.05 9.12 12.32
C ILE A 233 -8.68 8.75 10.88
N ILE A 234 -7.41 8.40 10.63
CA ILE A 234 -6.90 8.04 9.30
C ILE A 234 -7.60 6.79 8.75
N GLU A 235 -7.93 5.81 9.60
CA GLU A 235 -8.71 4.65 9.17
C GLU A 235 -10.07 5.03 8.56
N GLN A 236 -10.67 6.13 9.02
CA GLN A 236 -11.94 6.65 8.50
C GLN A 236 -11.78 7.35 7.15
N TRP A 237 -10.55 7.62 6.72
CA TRP A 237 -10.29 8.20 5.40
C TRP A 237 -10.54 7.19 4.29
N PHE A 238 -10.60 5.90 4.60
CA PHE A 238 -10.70 4.82 3.62
C PHE A 238 -12.11 4.21 3.58
N ASN A 239 -12.70 4.19 2.39
CA ASN A 239 -13.90 3.42 2.10
C ASN A 239 -13.51 2.07 1.50
N VAL A 240 -14.07 0.97 2.00
CA VAL A 240 -13.88 -0.36 1.40
C VAL A 240 -14.81 -0.49 0.17
N ILE A 241 -14.22 -0.64 -1.01
CA ILE A 241 -14.94 -0.85 -2.27
C ILE A 241 -15.16 -2.35 -2.53
N THR A 242 -14.14 -3.16 -2.29
CA THR A 242 -14.22 -4.62 -2.31
C THR A 242 -13.32 -5.19 -1.21
N PRO A 243 -13.68 -6.32 -0.58
CA PRO A 243 -14.98 -6.99 -0.64
C PRO A 243 -16.14 -6.11 -0.15
N GLU A 244 -17.33 -6.30 -0.73
CA GLU A 244 -18.50 -5.49 -0.36
C GLU A 244 -18.91 -5.74 1.09
N LYS A 245 -19.35 -4.68 1.79
CA LYS A 245 -19.84 -4.70 3.19
C LYS A 245 -18.77 -5.01 4.26
N GLU A 246 -17.56 -5.32 3.86
CA GLU A 246 -16.45 -5.51 4.79
C GLU A 246 -15.89 -4.19 5.31
N LYS A 247 -15.16 -4.27 6.43
CA LYS A 247 -14.53 -3.12 7.10
C LYS A 247 -13.02 -3.27 7.07
N ILE A 248 -12.31 -2.13 7.15
CA ILE A 248 -10.84 -2.11 7.20
C ILE A 248 -10.25 -2.96 8.33
N ASN A 249 -10.99 -3.14 9.43
CA ASN A 249 -10.59 -4.01 10.53
C ASN A 249 -10.44 -5.48 10.12
N MET A 250 -11.25 -5.97 9.17
CA MET A 250 -11.12 -7.33 8.66
C MET A 250 -9.84 -7.48 7.83
N LEU A 251 -9.51 -6.51 6.99
CA LEU A 251 -8.22 -6.49 6.29
C LEU A 251 -7.04 -6.49 7.26
N LYS A 252 -7.11 -5.70 8.34
CA LYS A 252 -6.06 -5.70 9.39
C LYS A 252 -5.91 -7.08 10.03
N GLN A 253 -7.01 -7.74 10.34
CA GLN A 253 -6.99 -9.10 10.90
C GLN A 253 -6.36 -10.10 9.93
N GLU A 254 -6.73 -10.06 8.65
CA GLU A 254 -6.15 -10.92 7.61
C GLU A 254 -4.63 -10.71 7.47
N LEU A 255 -4.19 -9.44 7.48
CA LEU A 255 -2.77 -9.09 7.40
C LEU A 255 -1.99 -9.58 8.62
N GLU A 256 -2.55 -9.48 9.83
CA GLU A 256 -1.92 -10.04 11.03
C GLU A 256 -1.86 -11.57 10.98
N ILE A 257 -2.94 -12.23 10.57
CA ILE A 257 -2.97 -13.70 10.41
C ILE A 257 -1.90 -14.15 9.41
N LEU A 258 -1.76 -13.45 8.28
CA LEU A 258 -0.72 -13.73 7.30
C LEU A 258 0.67 -13.45 7.86
N LYS A 259 0.88 -12.32 8.54
CA LYS A 259 2.18 -11.96 9.14
C LYS A 259 2.69 -13.01 10.12
N GLU A 260 1.81 -13.57 10.95
CA GLU A 260 2.15 -14.56 11.98
C GLU A 260 2.36 -15.99 11.45
N LYS A 261 2.16 -16.25 10.15
CA LYS A 261 2.46 -17.58 9.57
C LYS A 261 3.97 -17.83 9.54
N ASP A 262 4.36 -19.11 9.65
CA ASP A 262 5.74 -19.52 9.46
C ASP A 262 6.13 -19.56 7.98
N TRP A 263 6.41 -18.38 7.43
CA TRP A 263 6.86 -18.24 6.04
C TRP A 263 8.21 -18.89 5.76
N ARG A 264 8.97 -19.36 6.77
CA ARG A 264 10.20 -20.13 6.54
C ARG A 264 9.89 -21.57 6.14
N SER A 265 8.82 -22.17 6.66
CA SER A 265 8.40 -23.53 6.27
C SER A 265 7.44 -23.57 5.08
N ILE A 266 6.76 -22.45 4.77
CA ILE A 266 5.85 -22.34 3.63
C ILE A 266 6.59 -22.18 2.28
N LEU A 267 7.70 -21.44 2.26
CA LEU A 267 8.38 -21.04 1.01
C LEU A 267 9.45 -22.05 0.57
#